data_AF-M4CXV3-F1
#
_entry.id   AF-M4CXV3-F1
#
_cell.length_a   1.000
_cell.length_b   1.000
_cell.length_c   1.000
_cell.angle_alpha   90.00
_cell.angle_beta   90.00
_cell.angle_gamma   90.00
#
_symmetry.space_group_name_H-M   'P 1'
#
loop_
_entity.id
_entity.type
_entity.pdbx_description
1 polymer ?
#
loop_
_entity_poly.entity_id
_entity_poly.type
_entity_poly.pdbx_seq_one_letter_code
_entity_poly.pdbx_strand_id
1 'polypeptide(L)'
;MGIVRNLCSLKFEVKVVEARNVELKSSPSSLFVRFYLHAGSNRKVELNSTEICSRPDNEVMIWNQSFGLECQGDETAVEELKQESVVFELRRRKTTSFMSKWSRSELVGRGEVPWKSVMESDGMGWK
;
A
#
# COMPACT_ATOMS: atom_id res chain seq x y z
N MET A 1 -0.38 -40.83 2.54
CA MET A 1 -0.86 -40.19 1.29
C MET A 1 -0.75 -38.68 1.50
N GLY A 2 0.07 -37.99 0.70
CA GLY A 2 0.24 -36.54 0.85
C GLY A 2 -1.02 -35.80 0.44
N ILE A 3 -1.47 -34.84 1.25
CA ILE A 3 -2.59 -33.96 0.90
C ILE A 3 -2.15 -33.14 -0.31
N VAL A 4 -2.78 -33.38 -1.47
CA VAL A 4 -2.62 -32.51 -2.65
C VAL A 4 -3.36 -31.21 -2.32
N ARG A 5 -2.62 -30.15 -2.01
CA ARG A 5 -3.19 -28.82 -1.83
C ARG A 5 -3.33 -28.19 -3.20
N ASN A 6 -4.56 -27.84 -3.59
CA ASN A 6 -4.78 -27.05 -4.78
C ASN A 6 -4.24 -25.63 -4.49
N LEU A 7 -3.30 -25.17 -5.31
CA LEU A 7 -2.67 -23.86 -5.16
C LEU A 7 -3.34 -22.87 -6.10
N CYS A 8 -3.86 -21.79 -5.54
CA CYS A 8 -4.35 -20.64 -6.26
C CYS A 8 -3.22 -19.62 -6.43
N SER A 9 -3.19 -18.94 -7.58
CA SER A 9 -2.34 -17.76 -7.79
C SER A 9 -3.23 -16.52 -7.87
N LEU A 10 -2.90 -15.50 -7.08
CA LEU A 10 -3.54 -14.20 -7.15
C LEU A 10 -2.51 -13.18 -7.63
N LYS A 11 -2.84 -12.53 -8.75
CA LYS A 11 -2.06 -11.44 -9.33
C LYS A 11 -2.88 -10.17 -9.27
N PHE A 12 -2.27 -9.10 -8.79
CA PHE A 12 -2.91 -7.79 -8.76
C PHE A 12 -1.88 -6.68 -8.89
N GLU A 13 -2.36 -5.51 -9.31
CA GLU A 13 -1.55 -4.30 -9.40
C GLU A 13 -2.10 -3.26 -8.42
N VAL A 14 -1.22 -2.60 -7.69
CA VAL A 14 -1.52 -1.40 -6.92
C VAL A 14 -0.86 -0.22 -7.61
N LYS A 15 -1.67 0.77 -8.03
CA LYS A 15 -1.17 2.01 -8.62
C LYS A 15 -1.42 3.20 -7.70
N VAL A 16 -0.33 3.76 -7.17
CA VAL A 16 -0.37 5.01 -6.41
C VAL A 16 -0.30 6.16 -7.41
N VAL A 17 -1.45 6.76 -7.70
CA VAL A 17 -1.57 7.84 -8.69
C VAL A 17 -1.14 9.17 -8.08
N GLU A 18 -1.93 9.68 -7.14
CA GLU A 18 -1.74 11.01 -6.55
C GLU A 18 -2.43 11.15 -5.19
N ALA A 19 -2.08 12.22 -4.46
CA ALA A 19 -2.83 12.72 -3.32
C ALA A 19 -3.17 14.21 -3.54
N ARG A 20 -4.38 14.60 -3.17
CA ARG A 20 -4.91 15.97 -3.31
C ARG A 20 -5.28 16.52 -1.95
N ASN A 21 -5.36 17.85 -1.84
CA ASN A 21 -5.81 18.55 -0.63
C ASN A 21 -5.01 18.16 0.63
N VAL A 22 -3.69 17.96 0.46
CA VAL A 22 -2.81 17.60 1.57
C VAL A 22 -2.31 18.86 2.23
N GLU A 23 -2.86 19.21 3.38
CA GLU A 23 -2.41 20.36 4.17
C GLU A 23 -1.07 20.06 4.87
N LEU A 24 0.00 20.71 4.42
CA LEU A 24 1.34 20.49 4.96
C LEU A 24 1.84 21.73 5.69
N LYS A 25 2.32 21.54 6.93
CA LYS A 25 3.06 22.57 7.67
C LYS A 25 4.29 23.04 6.87
N SER A 26 4.63 24.31 6.98
CA SER A 26 5.65 25.04 6.20
C SER A 26 7.08 24.49 6.16
N SER A 27 7.42 23.49 6.98
CA SER A 27 8.75 22.88 6.98
C SER A 27 8.97 21.94 5.79
N PRO A 28 10.15 21.98 5.11
CA PRO A 28 10.50 21.00 4.08
C PRO A 28 10.35 19.56 4.57
N SER A 29 9.68 18.74 3.77
CA SER A 29 9.48 17.32 4.05
C SER A 29 9.32 16.50 2.78
N SER A 30 9.62 15.21 2.86
CA SER A 30 9.18 14.24 1.88
C SER A 30 7.85 13.60 2.27
N LEU A 31 7.08 13.21 1.26
CA LEU A 31 5.89 12.39 1.38
C LEU A 31 6.10 11.07 0.66
N PHE A 32 5.50 10.01 1.19
CA PHE A 32 5.39 8.72 0.50
C PHE A 32 4.10 8.03 0.93
N VAL A 33 3.60 7.16 0.07
CA VAL A 33 2.51 6.24 0.38
C VAL A 33 3.11 4.93 0.83
N ARG A 34 2.68 4.47 2.00
CA ARG A 34 2.94 3.13 2.48
C ARG A 34 1.67 2.32 2.36
N PHE A 35 1.77 1.08 1.94
CA PHE A 35 0.63 0.17 2.00
C PHE A 35 1.00 -1.22 2.49
N TYR A 36 -0.01 -1.90 3.01
CA TYR A 36 0.11 -3.18 3.67
C TYR A 36 -0.78 -4.22 3.01
N LEU A 37 -0.21 -5.39 2.79
CA LEU A 37 -0.92 -6.54 2.24
C LEU A 37 -0.83 -7.68 3.24
N HIS A 38 -1.98 -8.26 3.59
CA HIS A 38 -2.00 -9.44 4.45
C HIS A 38 -1.45 -10.65 3.68
N ALA A 39 -0.53 -11.38 4.31
CA ALA A 39 0.15 -12.55 3.74
C ALA A 39 -0.12 -13.83 4.57
N GLY A 40 -1.29 -13.89 5.20
CA GLY A 40 -1.72 -14.95 6.11
C GLY A 40 -0.96 -14.98 7.44
N SER A 41 -1.52 -15.69 8.42
CA SER A 41 -0.88 -15.93 9.74
C SER A 41 -0.42 -14.64 10.43
N ASN A 42 -1.23 -13.57 10.37
CA ASN A 42 -0.93 -12.25 10.93
C ASN A 42 0.34 -11.57 10.38
N ARG A 43 0.87 -12.05 9.25
CA ARG A 43 1.99 -11.40 8.56
C ARG A 43 1.47 -10.36 7.58
N LYS A 44 2.22 -9.27 7.44
CA LYS A 44 1.93 -8.20 6.48
C LYS A 44 3.16 -7.91 5.65
N VAL A 45 2.96 -7.73 4.35
CA VAL A 45 3.98 -7.19 3.44
C VAL A 45 3.81 -5.68 3.45
N GLU A 46 4.83 -4.96 3.87
CA GLU A 46 4.89 -3.50 3.81
C GLU A 46 5.59 -3.07 2.52
N LEU A 47 4.96 -2.16 1.78
CA LEU A 47 5.52 -1.55 0.57
C LEU A 47 5.44 -0.04 0.69
N ASN A 48 6.51 0.64 0.24
CA ASN A 48 6.59 2.09 0.25
C ASN A 48 6.78 2.60 -1.19
N SER A 49 6.07 3.66 -1.55
CA SER A 49 6.33 4.43 -2.77
C SER A 49 7.67 5.15 -2.70
N THR A 50 8.09 5.68 -3.85
CA THR A 50 9.14 6.68 -3.89
C THR A 50 8.75 7.87 -3.02
N GLU A 51 9.76 8.47 -2.39
CA GLU A 51 9.59 9.70 -1.63
C GLU A 51 9.60 10.89 -2.59
N ILE A 52 8.59 11.75 -2.48
CA ILE A 52 8.51 13.00 -3.24
C ILE A 52 8.63 14.18 -2.29
N CYS A 53 9.36 15.23 -2.70
CA CYS A 53 9.48 16.44 -1.90
C CYS A 53 8.17 17.22 -1.93
N SER A 54 7.59 17.45 -0.76
CA SER A 54 6.47 18.37 -0.61
C SER A 54 6.93 19.82 -0.71
N ARG A 55 6.26 20.61 -1.55
CA ARG A 55 6.41 22.06 -1.62
C ARG A 55 5.07 22.72 -1.28
N PRO A 56 5.06 23.88 -0.59
CA PRO A 56 3.82 24.53 -0.15
C PRO A 56 2.88 24.96 -1.28
N ASP A 57 3.41 25.13 -2.50
CA ASP A 57 2.71 25.57 -3.71
C ASP A 57 2.09 24.42 -4.51
N ASN A 58 2.38 23.17 -4.16
CA ASN A 58 1.87 22.01 -4.88
C ASN A 58 0.56 21.50 -4.25
N GLU A 59 -0.56 21.88 -4.85
CA GLU A 59 -1.90 21.42 -4.45
C GLU A 59 -2.12 19.91 -4.71
N VAL A 60 -1.38 19.35 -5.67
CA VAL A 60 -1.43 17.94 -6.06
C VAL A 60 -0.05 17.29 -5.95
N MET A 61 -0.02 16.13 -5.30
CA MET A 61 1.15 15.28 -5.13
C MET A 61 1.04 14.06 -6.05
N ILE A 62 1.90 13.96 -7.08
CA ILE A 62 1.81 12.88 -8.08
C ILE A 62 2.95 11.88 -7.86
N TRP A 63 2.60 10.59 -7.72
CA TRP A 63 3.56 9.48 -7.72
C TRP A 63 3.55 8.74 -9.05
N ASN A 64 2.36 8.44 -9.57
CA ASN A 64 2.15 7.59 -10.75
C ASN A 64 3.00 6.31 -10.74
N GLN A 65 3.05 5.64 -9.60
CA GLN A 65 3.88 4.45 -9.37
C GLN A 65 3.01 3.19 -9.28
N SER A 66 3.36 2.17 -10.05
CA SER A 66 2.70 0.86 -10.02
C SER A 66 3.53 -0.18 -9.26
N PHE A 67 2.85 -1.10 -8.60
CA PHE A 67 3.39 -2.26 -7.92
C PHE A 67 2.65 -3.50 -8.41
N GLY A 68 3.34 -4.37 -9.14
CA GLY A 68 2.82 -5.68 -9.52
C GLY A 68 3.12 -6.70 -8.43
N LEU A 69 2.11 -7.43 -8.00
CA LEU A 69 2.21 -8.40 -6.92
C LEU A 69 1.60 -9.73 -7.35
N GLU A 70 2.32 -10.80 -7.07
CA GLU A 70 1.89 -12.17 -7.29
C GLU A 70 2.06 -12.93 -5.99
N CYS A 71 1.00 -13.60 -5.57
CA CYS A 71 0.99 -14.45 -4.39
C CYS A 71 0.39 -15.81 -4.72
N GLN A 72 0.88 -16.83 -4.01
CA GLN A 72 0.42 -18.20 -4.13
C GLN A 72 -0.07 -18.65 -2.76
N GLY A 73 -1.22 -19.32 -2.73
CA GLY A 73 -1.84 -19.81 -1.51
C GLY A 73 -2.80 -20.95 -1.80
N ASP A 74 -3.16 -21.72 -0.77
CA ASP A 74 -4.29 -22.64 -0.88
C ASP A 74 -5.63 -21.87 -0.78
N GLU A 75 -6.73 -22.57 -1.02
CA GLU A 75 -8.09 -21.97 -1.00
C GLU A 75 -8.40 -21.29 0.34
N THR A 76 -7.93 -21.85 1.45
CA THR A 76 -8.07 -21.25 2.79
C THR A 76 -7.41 -19.89 2.86
N ALA A 77 -6.19 -19.74 2.33
CA ALA A 77 -5.49 -18.47 2.31
C ALA A 77 -6.22 -17.41 1.47
N VAL A 78 -6.92 -17.81 0.40
CA VAL A 78 -7.74 -16.90 -0.41
C VAL A 78 -8.97 -16.43 0.38
N GLU A 79 -9.65 -17.33 1.07
CA GLU A 79 -10.81 -16.99 1.91
C GLU A 79 -10.42 -16.10 3.10
N GLU A 80 -9.26 -16.34 3.73
CA GLU A 80 -8.71 -15.44 4.75
C GLU A 80 -8.43 -14.05 4.17
N LEU A 81 -7.80 -13.97 2.99
CA LEU A 81 -7.49 -12.70 2.33
C LEU A 81 -8.75 -11.88 2.04
N LYS A 82 -9.85 -12.53 1.64
CA LYS A 82 -11.15 -11.85 1.39
C LYS A 82 -11.70 -11.11 2.61
N GLN A 83 -11.39 -11.58 3.83
CA GLN A 83 -11.81 -10.92 5.07
C GLN A 83 -10.93 -9.72 5.45
N GLU A 84 -9.79 -9.56 4.79
CA GLU A 84 -8.81 -8.53 5.10
C GLU A 84 -8.99 -7.28 4.22
N SER A 85 -8.21 -6.23 4.53
CA SER A 85 -8.18 -5.00 3.75
C SER A 85 -6.75 -4.61 3.37
N VAL A 86 -6.61 -3.97 2.21
CA VAL A 86 -5.39 -3.24 1.85
C VAL A 86 -5.42 -1.91 2.57
N VAL A 87 -4.42 -1.64 3.41
CA VAL A 87 -4.31 -0.38 4.16
C VAL A 87 -3.32 0.52 3.44
N PHE A 88 -3.71 1.76 3.18
CA PHE A 88 -2.88 2.81 2.63
C PHE A 88 -2.64 3.89 3.70
N GLU A 89 -1.40 4.29 3.86
CA GLU A 89 -0.98 5.36 4.75
C GLU A 89 -0.21 6.40 3.95
N LEU A 90 -0.69 7.64 3.93
CA LEU A 90 0.10 8.77 3.50
C LEU A 90 1.02 9.17 4.66
N ARG A 91 2.32 9.13 4.43
CA ARG A 91 3.33 9.38 5.47
C ARG A 91 4.21 10.56 5.09
N ARG A 92 4.58 11.32 6.11
CA ARG A 92 5.48 12.46 6.01
C ARG A 92 6.77 12.18 6.74
N ARG A 93 7.90 12.51 6.12
CA ARG A 93 9.21 12.50 6.78
C ARG A 93 9.80 13.91 6.71
N LYS A 94 10.12 14.46 7.89
CA LYS A 94 10.78 15.76 7.99
C LYS A 94 12.22 15.63 7.51
N THR A 95 12.64 16.55 6.67
CA THR A 95 14.03 16.66 6.22
C THR A 95 14.80 17.43 7.29
N THR A 96 15.32 16.74 8.31
CA THR A 96 16.19 17.37 9.32
C THR A 96 17.61 17.46 8.77
N SER A 97 18.25 18.60 9.00
CA SER A 97 19.63 18.87 8.63
C SER A 97 20.58 17.81 9.24
N PHE A 98 21.18 16.99 8.38
CA PHE A 98 22.44 16.25 8.54
C PHE A 98 22.69 15.25 9.68
N MET A 99 21.78 14.97 10.63
CA MET A 99 22.14 14.02 11.72
C MET A 99 21.10 12.96 12.15
N SER A 100 19.94 12.84 11.50
CA SER A 100 18.99 11.77 11.83
C SER A 100 18.52 11.01 10.59
N LYS A 101 19.33 10.04 10.13
CA LYS A 101 18.90 9.02 9.15
C LYS A 101 17.73 8.14 9.63
N TRP A 102 17.26 8.33 10.87
CA TRP A 102 16.18 7.58 11.51
C TRP A 102 15.05 8.48 12.05
N SER A 103 14.70 9.54 11.33
CA SER A 103 13.48 10.28 11.66
C SER A 103 12.26 9.39 11.39
N ARG A 104 11.54 9.02 12.45
CA ARG A 104 10.28 8.27 12.37
C ARG A 104 9.30 9.09 11.52
N SER A 105 8.82 8.52 10.41
CA SER A 105 7.81 9.19 9.59
C SER A 105 6.50 9.35 10.37
N GLU A 106 5.80 10.46 10.15
CA GLU A 106 4.51 10.81 10.74
C GLU A 106 3.38 10.36 9.80
N LEU A 107 2.26 9.87 10.36
CA LEU A 107 1.06 9.54 9.58
C LEU A 107 0.29 10.83 9.28
N VAL A 108 -0.03 11.07 8.01
CA VAL A 108 -0.79 12.24 7.54
C VAL A 108 -2.23 11.85 7.24
N GLY A 109 -2.42 10.69 6.63
CA GLY A 109 -3.74 10.18 6.25
C GLY A 109 -3.72 8.68 6.12
N ARG A 110 -4.89 8.05 6.26
CA ARG A 110 -5.05 6.61 6.19
C ARG A 110 -6.35 6.25 5.48
N GLY A 111 -6.28 5.28 4.60
CA GLY A 111 -7.42 4.71 3.90
C GLY A 111 -7.34 3.20 3.86
N GLU A 112 -8.48 2.53 3.72
CA GLU A 112 -8.57 1.08 3.64
C GLU A 112 -9.45 0.68 2.46
N VAL A 113 -9.07 -0.39 1.78
CA VAL A 113 -9.85 -1.00 0.70
C VAL A 113 -10.04 -2.48 1.01
N PRO A 114 -11.27 -2.95 1.27
CA PRO A 114 -11.55 -4.36 1.54
C PRO A 114 -11.21 -5.25 0.35
N TRP A 115 -10.50 -6.35 0.57
CA TRP A 115 -10.16 -7.30 -0.49
C TRP A 115 -11.39 -7.89 -1.17
N LYS A 116 -12.44 -8.15 -0.39
CA LYS A 116 -13.73 -8.59 -0.91
C LYS A 116 -14.23 -7.68 -2.04
N SER A 117 -14.17 -6.36 -1.86
CA SER A 117 -14.61 -5.39 -2.88
C SER A 117 -13.75 -5.42 -4.14
N VAL A 118 -12.44 -5.72 -4.00
CA VAL A 118 -11.51 -5.83 -5.13
C VAL A 118 -11.79 -7.11 -5.92
N MET A 119 -12.02 -8.24 -5.22
CA MET A 119 -12.27 -9.54 -5.85
C MET A 119 -13.65 -9.68 -6.48
N GLU A 120 -14.65 -8.98 -5.94
CA GLU A 120 -16.02 -8.97 -6.46
C GLU A 120 -16.22 -7.93 -7.57
N SER A 121 -15.22 -7.08 -7.84
CA SER A 121 -15.29 -6.12 -8.93
C SER A 121 -15.17 -6.82 -10.30
N ASP A 122 -15.92 -6.32 -11.29
CA ASP A 122 -16.00 -6.86 -12.66
C ASP A 122 -14.66 -6.91 -13.44
N GLY A 123 -13.54 -6.55 -12.80
CA GLY A 123 -12.19 -6.61 -13.35
C GLY A 123 -11.40 -7.89 -13.03
N MET A 124 -11.86 -8.74 -12.09
CA MET A 124 -11.21 -10.03 -11.81
C MET A 124 -11.92 -11.17 -12.52
N GLY A 125 -11.58 -11.38 -13.80
CA GLY A 125 -11.90 -12.62 -14.49
C GLY A 125 -11.05 -13.75 -13.94
N TRP A 126 -11.63 -14.60 -13.09
CA TRP A 126 -11.03 -15.89 -12.71
C TRP A 126 -10.83 -16.71 -13.99
N LYS A 127 -9.58 -17.05 -14.32
CA LYS A 127 -9.23 -18.05 -15.33
C LYS A 127 -8.54 -19.21 -14.66
#